data_AF-B2HPG9-F1
#
_entry.id   AF-B2HPG9-F1
#
_cell.length_a   1.000
_cell.length_b   1.000
_cell.length_c   1.000
_cell.angle_alpha   90.00
_cell.angle_beta   90.00
_cell.angle_gamma   90.00
#
_symmetry.space_group_name_H-M   'P 1'
#
loop_
_entity.id
_entity.type
_entity.pdbx_description
1 polymer ?
#
loop_
_entity_poly.entity_id
_entity_poly.type
_entity_poly.pdbx_seq_one_letter_code
_entity_poly.pdbx_strand_id
1 'polypeptide(L)'
;MSNLVPAEDIERIVGASRHSTMHIGRAISSEQTVYILHSHECKDSGIDLRECELSLALDRGIERPSWAGYEDRPVALGIIHERLVPLVDLTENPA
;
A
#
# COMPACT_ATOMS: atom_id res chain seq x y z
N MET A 1 0.87 -1.15 -14.42
CA MET A 1 -0.53 -1.61 -14.47
C MET A 1 -0.83 -2.25 -13.13
N SER A 2 -1.60 -1.56 -12.29
CA SER A 2 -2.07 -2.08 -11.02
C SER A 2 -3.26 -3.02 -11.23
N ASN A 3 -3.19 -4.24 -10.71
CA ASN A 3 -4.30 -5.20 -10.74
C ASN A 3 -5.16 -5.04 -9.49
N LEU A 4 -6.48 -4.96 -9.69
CA LEU A 4 -7.42 -4.92 -8.57
C LEU A 4 -7.52 -6.30 -7.93
N VAL A 5 -7.29 -6.34 -6.62
CA VAL A 5 -7.51 -7.52 -5.78
C VAL A 5 -8.84 -7.34 -5.04
N PRO A 6 -9.67 -8.39 -4.89
CA PRO A 6 -10.89 -8.32 -4.08
C PRO A 6 -10.62 -7.72 -2.69
N ALA A 7 -11.54 -6.89 -2.22
CA ALA A 7 -11.36 -6.11 -0.99
C ALA A 7 -11.16 -6.97 0.28
N GLU A 8 -11.73 -8.18 0.28
CA GLU A 8 -11.60 -9.16 1.36
C GLU A 8 -10.26 -9.91 1.34
N ASP A 9 -9.65 -10.08 0.16
CA ASP A 9 -8.37 -10.75 0.01
C ASP A 9 -7.19 -9.82 0.27
N ILE A 10 -7.33 -8.53 -0.09
CA ILE A 10 -6.24 -7.57 0.03
C ILE A 10 -5.85 -7.28 1.48
N GLU A 11 -6.79 -7.27 2.43
CA GLU A 11 -6.47 -7.10 3.86
C GLU A 11 -5.65 -8.28 4.40
N ARG A 12 -5.99 -9.51 3.98
CA ARG A 12 -5.24 -10.72 4.32
C ARG A 12 -3.85 -10.74 3.68
N ILE A 13 -3.73 -10.31 2.42
CA ILE A 13 -2.46 -10.23 1.70
C ILE A 13 -1.53 -9.20 2.35
N VAL A 14 -2.04 -8.00 2.61
CA VAL A 14 -1.29 -6.92 3.27
C VAL A 14 -1.04 -7.24 4.76
N GLY A 15 -1.88 -8.06 5.39
CA GLY A 15 -1.75 -8.45 6.79
C GLY A 15 -2.20 -7.36 7.77
N ALA A 16 -3.07 -6.46 7.32
CA ALA A 16 -3.61 -5.37 8.15
C ALA A 16 -5.07 -5.07 7.76
N SER A 17 -5.84 -4.60 8.75
CA SER A 17 -7.18 -4.07 8.51
C SER A 17 -7.10 -2.70 7.85
N ARG A 18 -8.10 -2.36 7.03
CA ARG A 18 -8.17 -1.06 6.38
C ARG A 18 -8.26 0.07 7.41
N HIS A 19 -7.39 1.06 7.25
CA HIS A 19 -7.42 2.26 8.08
C HIS A 19 -8.48 3.25 7.56
N SER A 20 -9.01 4.09 8.45
CA SER A 20 -10.00 5.12 8.10
C SER A 20 -9.50 6.06 6.99
N THR A 21 -8.30 6.61 7.15
CA THR A 21 -7.69 7.59 6.23
C THR A 21 -6.39 7.14 5.56
N MET A 22 -5.55 6.34 6.22
CA MET A 22 -4.24 5.96 5.70
C MET A 22 -4.29 4.78 4.72
N HIS A 23 -3.46 4.85 3.69
CA HIS A 23 -3.20 3.72 2.80
C HIS A 23 -2.13 2.85 3.43
N ILE A 24 -2.35 1.54 3.37
CA ILE A 24 -1.40 0.55 3.89
C ILE A 24 -0.86 -0.24 2.72
N GLY A 25 0.39 -0.66 2.78
CA GLY A 25 0.95 -1.55 1.77
C GLY A 25 1.83 -2.62 2.37
N ARG A 26 2.17 -3.57 1.52
CA ARG A 26 3.14 -4.63 1.83
C ARG A 26 3.88 -4.99 0.55
N ALA A 27 5.20 -4.96 0.62
CA ALA A 27 6.05 -5.54 -0.41
C ALA A 27 6.26 -7.03 -0.08
N ILE A 28 5.69 -7.92 -0.88
CA ILE A 28 5.88 -9.37 -0.70
C ILE A 28 7.14 -9.76 -1.46
N SER A 29 8.22 -10.03 -0.71
CA SER A 29 9.55 -10.28 -1.28
C SER A 29 9.58 -11.55 -2.14
N SER A 30 8.86 -12.58 -1.73
CA SER A 30 8.75 -13.86 -2.45
C SER A 30 8.03 -13.75 -3.80
N GLU A 31 7.15 -12.75 -3.95
CA GLU A 31 6.37 -12.51 -5.17
C GLU A 31 6.91 -11.33 -5.99
N GLN A 32 7.91 -10.62 -5.46
CA GLN A 32 8.42 -9.37 -6.02
C GLN A 32 7.31 -8.36 -6.36
N THR A 33 6.27 -8.33 -5.53
CA THR A 33 5.03 -7.58 -5.78
C THR A 33 4.69 -6.70 -4.58
N VAL A 34 4.26 -5.47 -4.85
CA VAL A 34 3.78 -4.54 -3.83
C VAL A 34 2.27 -4.42 -3.93
N TYR A 35 1.62 -4.60 -2.79
CA TYR A 35 0.17 -4.49 -2.65
C TYR A 35 -0.19 -3.20 -1.92
N ILE A 36 -1.28 -2.57 -2.36
CA ILE A 36 -1.85 -1.38 -1.72
C ILE A 36 -3.25 -1.72 -1.22
N LEU A 37 -3.44 -1.54 0.09
CA LEU A 37 -4.71 -1.48 0.77
C LEU A 37 -5.12 -0.02 0.91
N HIS A 38 -5.99 0.44 0.01
CA HIS A 38 -6.56 1.80 0.08
C HIS A 38 -7.33 2.02 1.38
N SER A 39 -7.35 3.24 1.92
CA SER A 39 -8.14 3.58 3.10
C SER A 39 -9.65 3.44 2.87
N HIS A 40 -10.44 3.46 3.95
CA HIS A 40 -11.90 3.55 3.85
C HIS A 40 -12.32 4.81 3.09
N GLU A 41 -11.77 5.97 3.46
CA GLU A 41 -12.06 7.24 2.79
C GLU A 41 -11.79 7.16 1.27
N CYS A 42 -10.66 6.59 0.86
CA CYS A 42 -10.32 6.46 -0.56
C CYS A 42 -11.28 5.51 -1.28
N LYS A 43 -11.59 4.35 -0.67
CA LYS A 43 -12.56 3.39 -1.22
C LYS A 43 -13.97 3.99 -1.35
N ASP A 44 -14.39 4.76 -0.36
CA ASP A 44 -15.75 5.30 -0.28
C ASP A 44 -15.92 6.62 -1.03
N SER A 45 -14.83 7.25 -1.48
CA SER A 45 -14.84 8.48 -2.28
C SER A 45 -15.48 8.33 -3.68
N GLY A 46 -15.62 7.09 -4.16
CA GLY A 46 -16.20 6.78 -5.47
C GLY A 46 -15.24 6.97 -6.66
N ILE A 47 -13.96 7.29 -6.41
CA ILE A 47 -12.94 7.31 -7.46
C ILE A 47 -12.64 5.89 -7.95
N ASP A 48 -12.11 5.78 -9.17
CA ASP A 48 -11.43 4.56 -9.57
C ASP A 48 -10.13 4.44 -8.76
N LEU A 49 -9.98 3.36 -7.98
CA LEU A 49 -8.79 3.15 -7.14
C LEU A 49 -7.50 3.06 -7.97
N ARG A 50 -7.58 2.77 -9.26
CA ARG A 50 -6.43 2.79 -10.18
C ARG A 50 -5.95 4.22 -10.47
N GLU A 51 -6.81 5.21 -10.30
CA GLU A 51 -6.51 6.64 -10.45
C GLU A 51 -6.08 7.30 -9.13
N CYS A 52 -6.12 6.56 -8.01
CA CYS A 52 -5.55 7.02 -6.74
C CYS A 52 -4.06 7.35 -6.92
N GLU A 53 -3.61 8.46 -6.33
CA GLU A 53 -2.22 8.92 -6.45
C GLU A 53 -1.20 7.85 -6.04
N LEU A 54 -1.51 7.01 -5.05
CA LEU A 54 -0.63 5.92 -4.62
C LEU A 54 -0.59 4.77 -5.62
N SER A 55 -1.70 4.45 -6.29
CA SER A 55 -1.73 3.48 -7.39
C SER A 55 -0.91 3.96 -8.58
N LEU A 56 -1.04 5.25 -8.91
CA LEU A 56 -0.23 5.88 -9.96
C LEU A 56 1.26 5.91 -9.58
N ALA A 57 1.58 6.15 -8.31
CA ALA A 57 2.95 6.08 -7.81
C ALA A 57 3.50 4.65 -7.89
N LEU A 58 2.70 3.63 -7.58
CA LEU A 58 3.09 2.23 -7.75
C LEU A 58 3.36 1.89 -9.22
N ASP A 59 2.57 2.41 -10.15
CA ASP A 59 2.80 2.24 -11.59
C ASP A 59 4.13 2.87 -12.06
N ARG A 60 4.61 3.91 -11.37
CA ARG A 60 5.94 4.53 -11.57
C ARG A 60 7.07 3.76 -10.84
N GLY A 61 6.69 2.81 -10.00
CA GLY A 61 7.55 1.96 -9.21
C GLY A 61 7.86 2.51 -7.82
N ILE A 62 8.47 1.66 -7.01
CA ILE A 62 8.86 2.00 -5.64
C ILE A 62 10.25 2.64 -5.57
N GLU A 63 10.51 3.37 -4.48
CA GLU A 63 11.87 3.77 -4.09
C GLU A 63 12.52 2.60 -3.33
N ARG A 64 13.33 1.79 -4.02
CA ARG A 64 13.88 0.54 -3.45
C ARG A 64 14.69 0.74 -2.16
N PRO A 65 15.65 1.70 -2.08
CA PRO A 65 16.36 1.99 -0.83
C PRO A 65 15.48 2.22 0.41
N SER A 66 14.33 2.86 0.25
CA SER A 66 13.40 3.22 1.33
C SER A 66 12.58 2.02 1.80
N TRP A 67 12.39 1.04 0.92
CA TRP A 67 11.71 -0.22 1.25
C TRP A 67 12.62 -1.26 1.92
N ALA A 68 13.94 -1.04 1.91
CA ALA A 68 14.89 -1.95 2.55
C ALA A 68 14.65 -2.03 4.06
N GLY A 69 14.36 -3.22 4.57
CA GLY A 69 14.00 -3.45 5.97
C GLY A 69 12.51 -3.33 6.27
N TYR A 70 11.68 -2.99 5.28
CA TYR A 70 10.21 -2.93 5.37
C TYR A 70 9.51 -3.97 4.49
N GLU A 71 10.25 -4.91 3.92
CA GLU A 71 9.67 -6.03 3.19
C GLU A 71 8.86 -6.95 4.11
N ASP A 72 7.86 -7.60 3.52
CA ASP A 72 7.00 -8.62 4.10
C ASP A 72 6.19 -8.19 5.33
N ARG A 73 6.07 -6.89 5.59
CA ARG A 73 5.28 -6.32 6.69
C ARG A 73 4.31 -5.21 6.22
N PRO A 74 3.19 -5.01 6.93
CA PRO A 74 2.28 -3.90 6.66
C PRO A 74 2.89 -2.56 7.09
N VAL A 75 2.88 -1.60 6.17
CA VAL A 75 3.39 -0.24 6.40
C VAL A 75 2.39 0.81 5.92
N ALA A 76 2.34 1.95 6.59
CA ALA A 76 1.67 3.13 6.04
C ALA A 76 2.43 3.60 4.79
N LEU A 77 1.71 3.97 3.74
CA LEU A 77 2.30 4.36 2.46
C LEU A 77 2.30 5.88 2.25
N GLY A 78 3.30 6.36 1.51
CA GLY A 78 3.39 7.74 1.04
C GLY A 78 4.01 7.83 -0.35
N ILE A 79 4.14 9.06 -0.83
CA ILE A 79 4.76 9.37 -2.12
C ILE A 79 5.92 10.34 -1.89
N ILE A 80 7.10 9.98 -2.38
CA ILE A 80 8.29 10.85 -2.42
C ILE A 80 8.89 10.77 -3.81
N HIS A 81 9.16 11.93 -4.44
CA HIS A 81 9.65 12.01 -5.82
C HIS A 81 8.84 11.15 -6.80
N GLU A 82 7.50 11.22 -6.72
CA GLU A 82 6.55 10.45 -7.54
C GLU A 82 6.63 8.92 -7.37
N ARG A 83 7.37 8.41 -6.38
CA ARG A 83 7.52 6.98 -6.09
C ARG A 83 6.86 6.61 -4.78
N LEU A 84 6.39 5.37 -4.73
CA LEU A 84 5.78 4.81 -3.52
C LEU A 84 6.86 4.48 -2.47
N VAL A 85 6.66 4.92 -1.23
CA VAL A 85 7.56 4.71 -0.09
C VAL A 85 6.81 4.21 1.15
N PRO A 86 7.46 3.46 2.04
CA PRO A 86 6.94 3.20 3.38
C PRO A 86 7.17 4.43 4.27
N LEU A 87 6.22 4.73 5.15
CA LEU A 87 6.31 5.84 6.11
C LEU A 87 6.47 5.33 7.55
N VAL A 88 5.68 4.34 7.96
CA VAL A 88 5.62 3.82 9.33
C VAL A 88 5.32 2.33 9.32
N ASP A 89 6.00 1.55 10.17
CA ASP A 89 5.68 0.14 10.42
C ASP A 89 4.44 0.04 11.32
N LEU A 90 3.39 -0.63 10.84
CA LEU A 90 2.15 -0.78 11.59
C LEU A 90 2.16 -2.01 12.51
N THR A 91 3.19 -2.86 12.43
CA THR A 91 3.34 -3.99 13.35
C THR A 91 3.78 -3.56 14.76
N GLU A 92 4.44 -2.40 14.86
CA GLU A 92 4.92 -1.84 16.14
C GLU A 92 3.91 -0.88 16.80
N ASN A 93 2.85 -0.48 16.08
CA ASN A 93 1.79 0.39 16.61
C ASN A 93 0.44 0.05 15.95
N PRO A 94 -0.26 -0.98 16.45
CA PRO A 94 -1.59 -1.32 15.95
C PRO A 94 -2.56 -0.22 16.39
N ALA A 95 -3.02 0.58 15.44
CA ALA A 95 -4.11 1.53 15.66
C ALA A 95 -5.39 0.85 16.17
#